data_AF-A0A202DTD9-F1
#
_entry.id   AF-A0A202DTD9-F1
#
_cell.length_a   1.000
_cell.length_b   1.000
_cell.length_c   1.000
_cell.angle_alpha   90.00
_cell.angle_beta   90.00
_cell.angle_gamma   90.00
#
_symmetry.space_group_name_H-M   'P 1'
#
loop_
_entity.id
_entity.type
_entity.pdbx_description
1 polymer ?
#
loop_
_entity_poly.entity_id
_entity_poly.type
_entity_poly.pdbx_seq_one_letter_code
_entity_poly.pdbx_strand_id
1 'polypeptide(L)'
;MRLFKRKITEDEFRVFEKTIIGSFQKVKKDNKKLRKKIALLMKVTATLTPLLKRFTELQNQFTESTKQSSTNTQNTIENEAITTIKPIKIKKIIESEKCISHQLTELEKRGLIWIGRLQNEAGSRIIPVRILTDNLYPEKPSRKMKTTVSNILKKHAELGMIHRERRGNYWYIGLTQKGFQELKQLFNENSLPHLRKLFEKHQ
;
A
#
# COMPACT_ATOMS: atom_id res chain seq x y z
N MET A 1 52.49 16.21 15.44
CA MET A 1 52.16 16.49 14.02
C MET A 1 53.37 16.08 13.17
N ARG A 2 53.43 14.83 12.69
CA ARG A 2 54.57 14.34 11.88
C ARG A 2 54.32 14.73 10.42
N LEU A 3 54.94 15.82 9.98
CA LEU A 3 54.96 16.23 8.58
C LEU A 3 55.89 15.29 7.81
N PHE A 4 55.38 14.77 6.68
CA PHE A 4 56.07 13.84 5.77
C PHE A 4 57.44 14.41 5.35
N LYS A 5 58.54 13.78 5.77
CA LYS A 5 59.94 14.19 5.47
C LYS A 5 60.58 13.43 4.29
N ARG A 6 59.81 12.69 3.50
CA ARG A 6 60.35 11.96 2.34
C ARG A 6 60.20 12.84 1.10
N LYS A 7 61.31 13.17 0.43
CA LYS A 7 61.29 13.77 -0.91
C LYS A 7 60.69 12.73 -1.86
N ILE A 8 59.61 13.12 -2.54
CA ILE A 8 58.97 12.32 -3.58
C ILE A 8 59.95 12.21 -4.74
N THR A 9 60.13 11.02 -5.29
CA THR A 9 60.98 10.84 -6.49
C THR A 9 60.21 11.26 -7.74
N GLU A 10 60.93 11.70 -8.77
CA GLU A 10 60.36 12.12 -10.06
C GLU A 10 59.45 11.02 -10.66
N ASP A 11 59.82 9.75 -10.49
CA ASP A 11 59.05 8.60 -10.96
C ASP A 11 57.74 8.41 -10.19
N GLU A 12 57.77 8.57 -8.86
CA GLU A 12 56.57 8.54 -8.01
C GLU A 12 55.59 9.66 -8.43
N PHE A 13 56.11 10.84 -8.76
CA PHE A 13 55.30 11.97 -9.24
C PHE A 13 54.68 11.70 -10.62
N ARG A 14 55.43 11.12 -11.57
CA ARG A 14 54.92 10.74 -12.90
C ARG A 14 53.83 9.67 -12.83
N VAL A 15 53.96 8.69 -11.93
CA VAL A 15 52.93 7.67 -11.70
C VAL A 15 51.66 8.31 -11.13
N PHE A 16 51.81 9.23 -10.18
CA PHE A 16 50.71 10.01 -9.64
C PHE A 16 50.00 10.83 -10.73
N GLU A 17 50.74 11.55 -11.56
CA GLU A 17 50.19 12.37 -12.65
C GLU A 17 49.38 11.52 -13.65
N LYS A 18 49.93 10.38 -14.09
CA LYS A 18 49.21 9.43 -14.96
C LYS A 18 47.91 8.93 -14.33
N THR A 19 47.95 8.64 -13.03
CA THR A 19 46.78 8.17 -12.27
C THR A 19 45.70 9.25 -12.19
N ILE A 20 46.10 10.50 -11.88
CA ILE A 20 45.20 11.65 -11.84
C ILE A 20 44.56 11.86 -13.21
N ILE A 21 45.35 11.92 -14.29
CA ILE A 21 44.84 12.11 -15.66
C ILE A 21 43.86 10.98 -16.03
N GLY A 22 44.20 9.73 -15.75
CA GLY A 22 43.33 8.58 -15.99
C GLY A 22 42.00 8.68 -15.25
N SER A 23 42.04 9.11 -13.98
CA SER A 23 40.83 9.32 -13.17
C SER A 23 39.93 10.42 -13.75
N PHE A 24 40.50 11.56 -14.17
CA PHE A 24 39.75 12.64 -14.81
C PHE A 24 39.11 12.20 -16.13
N GLN A 25 39.85 11.45 -16.96
CA GLN A 25 39.31 10.92 -18.21
C GLN A 25 38.15 9.93 -17.97
N LYS A 26 38.24 9.09 -16.93
CA LYS A 26 37.16 8.18 -16.53
C LYS A 26 35.92 8.98 -16.11
N VAL A 27 36.07 9.94 -15.21
CA VAL A 27 34.97 10.83 -14.77
C VAL A 27 34.34 11.56 -15.96
N LYS A 28 35.15 12.06 -16.90
CA LYS A 28 34.66 12.71 -18.13
C LYS A 28 33.81 11.77 -18.99
N LYS A 29 34.24 10.51 -19.15
CA LYS A 29 33.46 9.48 -19.89
C LYS A 29 32.16 9.15 -19.18
N ASP A 30 32.18 9.01 -17.86
CA ASP A 30 30.99 8.70 -17.07
C ASP A 30 29.98 9.85 -17.07
N ASN A 31 30.44 11.10 -16.95
CA ASN A 31 29.61 12.29 -17.12
C ASN A 31 28.97 12.37 -18.50
N LYS A 32 29.70 12.01 -19.57
CA LYS A 32 29.13 11.94 -20.93
C LYS A 32 28.01 10.90 -21.02
N LYS A 33 28.18 9.71 -20.40
CA LYS A 33 27.13 8.68 -20.34
C LYS A 33 25.92 9.18 -19.54
N LEU A 34 26.13 9.85 -18.41
CA LEU A 34 25.07 10.39 -17.58
C LEU A 34 24.23 11.44 -18.33
N ARG A 35 24.88 12.38 -19.04
CA ARG A 35 24.19 13.36 -19.88
C ARG A 35 23.29 12.73 -20.93
N LYS A 36 23.74 11.64 -21.57
CA LYS A 36 22.91 10.88 -22.53
C LYS A 36 21.68 10.26 -21.86
N LYS A 37 21.83 9.69 -20.66
CA LYS A 37 20.71 9.13 -19.89
C LYS A 37 19.71 10.21 -19.49
N ILE A 38 20.19 11.36 -19.02
CA ILE A 38 19.33 12.52 -18.69
C ILE A 38 18.56 12.98 -19.92
N ALA A 39 19.21 13.11 -21.07
CA ALA A 39 18.53 13.50 -22.31
C ALA A 39 17.42 12.51 -22.72
N LEU A 40 17.65 11.20 -22.53
CA LEU A 40 16.64 10.18 -22.80
C LEU A 40 15.46 10.28 -21.81
N LEU A 41 15.74 10.48 -20.52
CA LEU A 41 14.71 10.71 -19.51
C LEU A 41 13.87 11.95 -19.83
N MET A 42 14.51 13.05 -20.24
CA MET A 42 13.82 14.28 -20.64
C MET A 42 12.85 14.05 -21.81
N LYS A 43 13.26 13.25 -22.81
CA LYS A 43 12.38 12.86 -23.93
C LYS A 43 11.17 12.05 -23.45
N VAL A 44 11.39 11.07 -22.57
CA VAL A 44 10.30 10.27 -22.00
C VAL A 44 9.36 11.11 -21.14
N THR A 45 9.88 12.04 -20.34
CA THR A 45 9.04 12.96 -19.57
C THR A 45 8.22 13.88 -20.48
N ALA A 46 8.79 14.32 -21.61
CA ALA A 46 8.08 15.14 -22.59
C ALA A 46 6.94 14.39 -23.31
N THR A 47 7.06 13.07 -23.47
CA THR A 47 5.96 12.25 -24.02
C THR A 47 4.90 11.92 -22.97
N LEU A 48 5.27 11.84 -21.69
CA LEU A 48 4.35 11.56 -20.58
C LEU A 48 3.57 12.79 -20.09
N THR A 49 4.10 14.00 -20.22
CA THR A 49 3.41 15.24 -19.84
C THR A 49 2.03 15.45 -20.48
N PRO A 50 1.81 15.25 -21.80
CA PRO A 50 0.47 15.39 -22.37
C PRO A 50 -0.50 14.31 -21.88
N LEU A 51 -0.02 13.09 -21.61
CA LEU A 51 -0.84 12.02 -21.03
C LEU A 51 -1.28 12.36 -19.61
N LEU A 52 -0.39 12.95 -18.81
CA LEU A 52 -0.71 13.43 -17.47
C LEU A 52 -1.78 14.53 -17.52
N LYS A 53 -1.67 15.48 -18.46
CA LYS A 53 -2.70 16.52 -18.66
C LYS A 53 -4.07 15.92 -18.99
N ARG A 54 -4.13 14.99 -19.95
CA ARG A 54 -5.37 14.29 -20.32
C ARG A 54 -5.98 13.53 -19.15
N PHE A 55 -5.15 12.88 -18.33
CA PHE A 55 -5.62 12.19 -17.14
C PHE A 55 -6.24 13.14 -16.12
N THR A 56 -5.62 14.31 -15.89
CA THR A 56 -6.17 15.35 -15.01
C THR A 56 -7.49 15.92 -15.56
N GLU A 57 -7.57 16.16 -16.87
CA GLU A 57 -8.81 16.59 -17.54
C GLU A 57 -9.94 15.58 -17.34
N LEU A 58 -9.67 14.28 -17.53
CA LEU A 58 -10.64 13.21 -17.31
C LEU A 58 -11.08 13.12 -15.84
N GLN A 59 -10.15 13.29 -14.88
CA GLN A 59 -10.51 13.34 -13.46
C GLN A 59 -11.45 14.51 -13.15
N ASN A 60 -11.20 15.69 -13.73
CA ASN A 60 -12.05 16.85 -13.54
C ASN A 60 -13.44 16.62 -14.14
N GLN A 61 -13.52 16.08 -15.36
CA GLN A 61 -14.78 15.70 -16.01
C GLN A 61 -15.59 14.72 -15.15
N PHE A 62 -14.96 13.67 -14.62
CA PHE A 62 -15.63 12.72 -13.74
C PHE A 62 -16.13 13.37 -12.45
N THR A 63 -15.34 14.27 -11.87
CA THR A 63 -15.71 15.02 -10.66
C THR A 63 -16.88 15.96 -10.92
N GLU A 64 -16.96 16.57 -12.11
CA GLU A 64 -18.11 17.40 -12.50
C GLU A 64 -19.37 16.57 -12.75
N SER A 65 -19.27 15.42 -13.43
CA SER A 65 -20.41 14.53 -13.64
C SER A 65 -21.00 14.00 -12.32
N THR A 66 -20.15 13.64 -11.36
CA THR A 66 -20.62 13.19 -10.02
C THR A 66 -21.29 14.31 -9.22
N LYS A 67 -20.85 15.56 -9.38
CA LYS A 67 -21.54 16.73 -8.80
C LYS A 67 -22.91 16.98 -9.45
N GLN A 68 -23.02 16.83 -10.77
CA GLN A 68 -24.31 17.00 -11.47
C GLN A 68 -25.33 15.90 -11.11
N SER A 69 -24.88 14.66 -10.90
CA SER A 69 -25.75 13.57 -10.43
C SER A 69 -26.25 13.78 -9.00
N SER A 70 -25.46 14.42 -8.12
CA SER A 70 -25.90 14.74 -6.75
C SER A 70 -26.89 15.91 -6.72
N THR A 71 -26.75 16.93 -7.58
CA THR A 71 -27.71 18.03 -7.67
C THR A 71 -29.05 17.62 -8.30
N ASN A 72 -29.08 16.66 -9.22
CA ASN A 72 -30.33 16.16 -9.81
C ASN A 72 -31.15 15.26 -8.87
N THR A 73 -30.60 14.82 -7.73
CA THR A 73 -31.34 14.02 -6.74
C THR A 73 -31.97 14.87 -5.64
N GLN A 74 -31.58 16.15 -5.51
CA GLN A 74 -32.14 17.07 -4.50
C GLN A 74 -33.33 17.89 -5.02
N ASN A 75 -33.50 18.05 -6.33
CA ASN A 75 -34.59 18.87 -6.89
C ASN A 75 -35.92 18.11 -7.14
N THR A 76 -36.04 16.84 -6.72
CA THR A 76 -37.29 16.06 -6.90
C THR A 76 -37.86 15.52 -5.58
N ILE A 77 -37.30 15.89 -4.42
CA ILE A 77 -37.75 15.37 -3.11
C ILE A 77 -38.34 16.46 -2.19
N GLU A 78 -38.28 17.74 -2.53
CA GLU A 78 -38.75 18.80 -1.61
C GLU A 78 -40.26 19.15 -1.69
N ASN A 79 -41.06 18.56 -2.59
CA ASN A 79 -42.42 19.04 -2.82
C ASN A 79 -43.55 18.00 -2.75
N GLU A 80 -43.41 16.90 -2.00
CA GLU A 80 -44.58 16.07 -1.65
C GLU A 80 -44.29 15.17 -0.44
N ALA A 81 -45.22 15.15 0.52
CA ALA A 81 -45.26 14.33 1.74
C ALA A 81 -44.62 14.90 3.03
N ILE A 82 -45.03 16.12 3.43
CA ILE A 82 -45.37 16.36 4.84
C ILE A 82 -46.87 16.13 4.98
N THR A 83 -47.27 14.92 5.35
CA THR A 83 -48.41 14.66 6.25
C THR A 83 -48.59 13.15 6.45
N THR A 84 -48.67 12.78 7.74
CA THR A 84 -49.29 11.56 8.27
C THR A 84 -48.71 10.20 7.88
N ILE A 85 -47.74 9.69 8.67
CA ILE A 85 -47.80 8.29 9.18
C ILE A 85 -47.25 8.24 10.63
N LYS A 86 -48.05 7.63 11.51
CA LYS A 86 -47.84 7.33 12.94
C LYS A 86 -46.56 6.51 13.22
N PRO A 87 -46.04 6.48 14.47
CA PRO A 87 -44.82 5.76 14.81
C PRO A 87 -45.05 4.24 14.72
N ILE A 88 -44.55 3.62 13.65
CA ILE A 88 -44.59 2.18 13.47
C ILE A 88 -43.31 1.57 14.10
N LYS A 89 -43.58 0.81 15.15
CA LYS A 89 -42.73 -0.12 15.91
C LYS A 89 -41.42 -0.54 15.23
N ILE A 90 -40.32 -0.27 15.93
CA ILE A 90 -39.01 -0.93 15.78
C ILE A 90 -39.20 -2.43 16.05
N LYS A 91 -39.51 -3.20 15.01
CA LYS A 91 -39.35 -4.66 15.00
C LYS A 91 -38.83 -5.07 13.62
N LYS A 92 -37.64 -5.66 13.63
CA LYS A 92 -36.94 -6.33 12.52
C LYS A 92 -36.61 -5.45 11.30
N ILE A 93 -35.41 -4.87 11.32
CA ILE A 93 -34.52 -4.89 10.15
C ILE A 93 -33.27 -5.67 10.59
N ILE A 94 -33.49 -6.96 10.82
CA ILE A 94 -32.47 -8.00 10.73
C ILE A 94 -32.76 -8.61 9.37
N GLU A 95 -31.97 -8.26 8.36
CA GLU A 95 -31.94 -8.69 6.95
C GLU A 95 -31.54 -7.42 6.15
N SER A 96 -30.27 -7.06 6.01
CA SER A 96 -29.14 -7.92 5.65
C SER A 96 -27.81 -7.26 6.04
N GLU A 97 -27.22 -7.70 7.15
CA GLU A 97 -25.75 -7.77 7.21
C GLU A 97 -25.36 -8.85 6.19
N LYS A 98 -25.36 -8.49 4.89
CA LYS A 98 -24.66 -9.27 3.89
C LYS A 98 -23.22 -9.32 4.35
N CYS A 99 -22.85 -10.46 4.91
CA CYS A 99 -21.52 -10.83 5.37
C CYS A 99 -20.49 -10.14 4.48
N ILE A 100 -19.75 -9.14 5.01
CA ILE A 100 -18.78 -8.36 4.23
C ILE A 100 -17.72 -9.32 3.64
N SER A 101 -17.54 -10.47 4.30
CA SER A 101 -16.84 -11.65 3.79
C SER A 101 -17.20 -12.03 2.34
N HIS A 102 -18.44 -11.84 1.87
CA HIS A 102 -18.86 -12.25 0.52
C HIS A 102 -18.40 -11.28 -0.57
N GLN A 103 -17.99 -10.06 -0.21
CA GLN A 103 -17.44 -9.06 -1.14
C GLN A 103 -15.92 -9.17 -1.30
N LEU A 104 -15.25 -9.94 -0.44
CA LEU A 104 -13.80 -10.13 -0.48
C LEU A 104 -13.41 -11.25 -1.45
N THR A 105 -12.41 -10.97 -2.30
CA THR A 105 -11.76 -11.99 -3.12
C THR A 105 -11.04 -13.02 -2.24
N GLU A 106 -10.80 -14.24 -2.76
CA GLU A 106 -10.05 -15.27 -2.01
C GLU A 106 -8.69 -14.79 -1.50
N LEU A 107 -8.01 -13.96 -2.31
CA LEU A 107 -6.71 -13.40 -1.96
C LEU A 107 -6.82 -12.44 -0.77
N GLU A 108 -7.86 -11.61 -0.76
CA GLU A 108 -8.13 -10.67 0.34
C GLU A 108 -8.51 -11.42 1.62
N LYS A 109 -9.34 -12.48 1.51
CA LYS A 109 -9.66 -13.39 2.61
C LYS A 109 -8.39 -14.04 3.18
N ARG A 110 -7.54 -14.61 2.33
CA ARG A 110 -6.23 -15.17 2.74
C ARG A 110 -5.35 -14.13 3.41
N GLY A 111 -5.34 -12.90 2.91
CA GLY A 111 -4.66 -11.76 3.53
C GLY A 111 -5.10 -11.55 4.98
N LEU A 112 -6.41 -11.49 5.23
CA LEU A 112 -6.96 -11.29 6.57
C LEU A 112 -6.62 -12.46 7.50
N ILE A 113 -6.74 -13.71 7.03
CA ILE A 113 -6.38 -14.92 7.78
C ILE A 113 -4.91 -14.90 8.20
N TRP A 114 -4.01 -14.56 7.27
CA TRP A 114 -2.58 -14.48 7.57
C TRP A 114 -2.25 -13.39 8.58
N ILE A 115 -2.94 -12.25 8.55
CA ILE A 115 -2.75 -11.19 9.55
C ILE A 115 -3.09 -11.71 10.95
N GLY A 116 -4.24 -12.38 11.11
CA GLY A 116 -4.63 -12.93 12.41
C GLY A 116 -3.68 -14.03 12.90
N ARG A 117 -3.22 -14.90 11.99
CA ARG A 117 -2.24 -15.94 12.31
C ARG A 117 -0.91 -15.35 12.78
N LEU A 118 -0.37 -14.39 12.04
CA LEU A 118 0.91 -13.76 12.38
C LEU A 118 0.85 -12.95 13.69
N GLN A 119 -0.30 -12.34 14.01
CA GLN A 119 -0.47 -11.68 15.32
C GLN A 119 -0.47 -12.68 16.47
N ASN A 120 -1.14 -13.81 16.30
CA ASN A 120 -1.17 -14.86 17.31
C ASN A 120 0.20 -15.52 17.49
N GLU A 121 0.94 -15.76 16.40
CA GLU A 121 2.29 -16.34 16.45
C GLU A 121 3.32 -15.37 17.05
N ALA A 122 3.25 -14.08 16.72
CA ALA A 122 4.17 -13.08 17.23
C ALA A 122 3.88 -12.62 18.67
N GLY A 123 2.68 -12.90 19.20
CA GLY A 123 2.22 -12.39 20.49
C GLY A 123 2.05 -10.87 20.53
N SER A 124 2.12 -10.21 19.38
CA SER A 124 2.04 -8.76 19.22
C SER A 124 0.76 -8.39 18.49
N ARG A 125 0.08 -7.34 18.98
CA ARG A 125 -1.14 -6.78 18.35
C ARG A 125 -0.88 -6.19 16.97
N ILE A 126 0.38 -5.91 16.64
CA ILE A 126 0.81 -5.34 15.36
C ILE A 126 1.92 -6.18 14.73
N ILE A 127 1.86 -6.32 13.41
CA ILE A 127 2.85 -7.04 12.60
C ILE A 127 3.40 -6.12 11.50
N PRO A 128 4.68 -6.25 11.12
CA PRO A 128 5.23 -5.55 9.97
C PRO A 128 4.60 -6.04 8.66
N VAL A 129 4.24 -5.12 7.77
CA VAL A 129 3.69 -5.44 6.43
C VAL A 129 4.62 -6.31 5.60
N ARG A 130 5.94 -6.19 5.81
CA ARG A 130 6.94 -7.02 5.15
C ARG A 130 6.72 -8.51 5.45
N ILE A 131 6.50 -8.85 6.73
CA ILE A 131 6.29 -10.25 7.15
C ILE A 131 5.02 -10.81 6.51
N LEU A 132 3.94 -10.03 6.46
CA LEU A 132 2.73 -10.43 5.76
C LEU A 132 2.99 -10.69 4.27
N THR A 133 3.76 -9.83 3.62
CA THR A 133 4.07 -9.94 2.18
C THR A 133 4.85 -11.22 1.89
N ASP A 134 5.84 -11.52 2.73
CA ASP A 134 6.72 -12.68 2.57
C ASP A 134 5.95 -13.99 2.82
N ASN A 135 4.93 -14.00 3.69
CA ASN A 135 4.06 -15.17 3.91
C ASN A 135 2.97 -15.35 2.84
N LEU A 136 2.41 -14.26 2.30
CA LEU A 136 1.42 -14.33 1.22
C LEU A 136 2.04 -14.77 -0.11
N TYR A 137 3.31 -14.44 -0.33
CA TYR A 137 4.02 -14.71 -1.59
C TYR A 137 5.45 -15.21 -1.34
N PRO A 138 5.63 -16.42 -0.80
CA PRO A 138 6.96 -16.93 -0.44
C PRO A 138 7.92 -17.03 -1.63
N GLU A 139 7.40 -17.31 -2.83
CA GLU A 139 8.21 -17.50 -4.05
C GLU A 139 8.56 -16.19 -4.76
N LYS A 140 7.97 -15.05 -4.35
CA LYS A 140 8.13 -13.78 -5.07
C LYS A 140 8.91 -12.78 -4.22
N PRO A 141 9.84 -12.01 -4.81
CA PRO A 141 10.54 -10.99 -4.06
C PRO A 141 9.55 -9.93 -3.57
N SER A 142 9.55 -9.68 -2.26
CA SER A 142 8.67 -8.73 -1.54
C SER A 142 8.45 -7.41 -2.29
N ARG A 143 9.53 -6.84 -2.89
CA ARG A 143 9.49 -5.59 -3.67
C ARG A 143 8.47 -5.59 -4.82
N LYS A 144 8.28 -6.73 -5.51
CA LYS A 144 7.34 -6.84 -6.64
C LYS A 144 5.88 -6.93 -6.18
N MET A 145 5.64 -7.42 -4.96
CA MET A 145 4.28 -7.64 -4.43
C MET A 145 3.79 -6.51 -3.51
N LYS A 146 4.65 -5.51 -3.21
CA LYS A 146 4.31 -4.38 -2.33
C LYS A 146 3.02 -3.67 -2.74
N THR A 147 2.83 -3.40 -4.03
CA THR A 147 1.64 -2.69 -4.52
C THR A 147 0.38 -3.53 -4.33
N THR A 148 0.44 -4.82 -4.67
CA THR A 148 -0.68 -5.76 -4.50
C THR A 148 -1.08 -5.89 -3.04
N VAL A 149 -0.12 -6.13 -2.14
CA VAL A 149 -0.37 -6.23 -0.70
C VAL A 149 -0.88 -4.90 -0.16
N SER A 150 -0.32 -3.77 -0.60
CA SER A 150 -0.81 -2.46 -0.18
C SER A 150 -2.26 -2.22 -0.59
N ASN A 151 -2.69 -2.68 -1.78
CA ASN A 151 -4.07 -2.54 -2.24
C ASN A 151 -5.03 -3.40 -1.40
N ILE A 152 -4.65 -4.64 -1.10
CA ILE A 152 -5.42 -5.53 -0.20
C ILE A 152 -5.57 -4.88 1.18
N LEU A 153 -4.47 -4.41 1.76
CA LEU A 153 -4.47 -3.75 3.07
C LEU A 153 -5.27 -2.45 3.05
N LYS A 154 -5.27 -1.70 1.94
CA LYS A 154 -6.06 -0.49 1.81
C LYS A 154 -7.55 -0.82 1.88
N LYS A 155 -8.02 -1.83 1.15
CA LYS A 155 -9.42 -2.29 1.20
C LYS A 155 -9.81 -2.76 2.61
N HIS A 156 -8.96 -3.56 3.25
CA HIS A 156 -9.22 -4.01 4.63
C HIS A 156 -9.27 -2.85 5.64
N ALA A 157 -8.48 -1.80 5.41
CA ALA A 157 -8.53 -0.59 6.23
C ALA A 157 -9.79 0.24 5.94
N GLU A 158 -10.18 0.39 4.66
CA GLU A 158 -11.42 1.07 4.24
C GLU A 158 -12.66 0.37 4.82
N LEU A 159 -12.65 -0.96 4.95
CA LEU A 159 -13.71 -1.75 5.58
C LEU A 159 -13.65 -1.72 7.12
N GLY A 160 -12.63 -1.09 7.72
CA GLY A 160 -12.43 -0.98 9.16
C GLY A 160 -12.01 -2.29 9.83
N MET A 161 -11.51 -3.28 9.09
CA MET A 161 -11.07 -4.58 9.61
C MET A 161 -9.64 -4.54 10.17
N ILE A 162 -8.81 -3.64 9.65
CA ILE A 162 -7.44 -3.47 10.12
C ILE A 162 -7.15 -2.00 10.42
N HIS A 163 -6.20 -1.77 11.32
CA HIS A 163 -5.55 -0.48 11.48
C HIS A 163 -4.13 -0.54 10.92
N ARG A 164 -3.66 0.60 10.41
CA ARG A 164 -2.31 0.76 9.85
C ARG A 164 -1.58 1.82 10.64
N GLU A 165 -0.35 1.52 11.04
CA GLU A 165 0.52 2.46 11.74
C GLU A 165 1.88 2.52 11.05
N ARG A 166 2.50 3.70 10.99
CA ARG A 166 3.87 3.86 10.48
C ARG A 166 4.81 4.13 11.64
N ARG A 167 5.86 3.32 11.78
CA ARG A 167 6.94 3.54 12.76
C ARG A 167 8.27 3.66 12.02
N GLY A 168 8.78 4.87 11.94
CA GLY A 168 9.96 5.22 11.13
C GLY A 168 9.74 4.90 9.64
N ASN A 169 10.60 4.03 9.10
CA ASN A 169 10.58 3.63 7.68
C ASN A 169 9.68 2.42 7.39
N TYR A 170 9.04 1.85 8.41
CA TYR A 170 8.26 0.62 8.29
C TYR A 170 6.78 0.83 8.56
N TRP A 171 5.96 0.09 7.81
CA TRP A 171 4.51 0.03 8.01
C TRP A 171 4.16 -1.21 8.82
N TYR A 172 3.24 -1.02 9.76
CA TYR A 172 2.70 -2.03 10.64
C TYR A 172 1.19 -2.09 10.46
N ILE A 173 0.63 -3.27 10.72
CA ILE A 173 -0.78 -3.55 10.62
C ILE A 173 -1.25 -4.33 11.85
N GLY A 174 -2.45 -4.01 12.32
CA GLY A 174 -3.09 -4.72 13.40
C GLY A 174 -4.57 -4.98 13.07
N LEU A 175 -5.17 -6.03 13.64
CA LEU A 175 -6.61 -6.28 13.49
C LEU A 175 -7.39 -5.33 14.39
N THR A 176 -8.54 -4.86 13.92
CA THR A 176 -9.53 -4.19 14.78
C THR A 176 -10.48 -5.23 15.38
N GLN A 177 -11.31 -4.83 16.34
CA GLN A 177 -12.34 -5.71 16.90
C GLN A 177 -13.30 -6.24 15.82
N LYS A 178 -13.64 -5.39 14.84
CA LYS A 178 -14.42 -5.78 13.65
C LYS A 178 -13.67 -6.82 12.81
N GLY A 179 -12.37 -6.63 12.57
CA GLY A 179 -11.54 -7.59 11.86
C GLY A 179 -11.48 -8.96 12.54
N PHE A 180 -11.43 -9.00 13.87
CA PHE A 180 -11.49 -10.26 14.63
C PHE A 180 -12.82 -10.98 14.48
N GLN A 181 -13.95 -10.25 14.48
CA GLN A 181 -15.28 -10.84 14.29
C GLN A 181 -15.43 -11.45 12.89
N GLU A 182 -15.04 -10.71 11.86
CA GLU A 182 -15.05 -11.17 10.46
C GLU A 182 -14.14 -12.39 10.26
N LEU A 183 -12.96 -12.37 10.87
CA LEU A 183 -12.02 -13.48 10.80
C LEU A 183 -12.58 -14.73 11.51
N LYS A 184 -13.31 -14.56 12.62
CA LYS A 184 -14.05 -15.66 13.27
C LYS A 184 -15.14 -16.24 12.37
N GLN A 185 -15.86 -15.39 11.63
CA GLN A 185 -16.86 -15.83 10.65
C GLN A 185 -16.20 -16.59 9.49
N LEU A 186 -15.10 -16.07 8.93
CA LEU A 186 -14.34 -16.73 7.86
C LEU A 186 -13.80 -18.11 8.27
N PHE A 187 -13.44 -18.31 9.54
CA PHE A 187 -13.03 -19.61 10.06
C PHE A 187 -14.18 -20.58 10.30
N ASN A 188 -15.39 -20.07 10.56
CA ASN A 188 -16.57 -20.90 10.69
C ASN A 188 -17.11 -21.33 9.31
N GLU A 189 -17.01 -20.46 8.31
CA GLU A 189 -17.41 -20.73 6.91
C GLU A 189 -16.39 -21.62 6.18
N ASN A 190 -15.08 -21.40 6.39
CA ASN A 190 -14.02 -22.23 5.81
C ASN A 190 -13.55 -23.22 6.87
N SER A 191 -14.07 -24.44 6.85
CA SER A 191 -13.67 -25.55 7.74
C SER A 191 -12.18 -25.87 7.65
N LEU A 192 -11.35 -25.13 8.41
CA LEU A 192 -9.95 -25.44 8.70
C LEU A 192 -9.86 -25.80 10.19
N PRO A 193 -10.08 -27.08 10.56
CA PRO A 193 -10.17 -27.53 11.96
C PRO A 193 -8.90 -27.28 12.79
N HIS A 194 -7.75 -27.00 12.15
CA HIS A 194 -6.49 -26.80 12.87
C HIS A 194 -6.35 -25.42 13.55
N LEU A 195 -7.20 -24.42 13.23
CA LEU A 195 -7.05 -23.05 13.73
C LEU A 195 -8.01 -22.67 14.87
N ARG A 196 -8.93 -23.57 15.27
CA ARG A 196 -9.82 -23.37 16.44
C ARG A 196 -9.07 -23.11 17.74
N LYS A 197 -7.90 -23.74 17.92
CA LYS A 197 -7.05 -23.61 19.12
C LYS A 197 -6.47 -22.20 19.32
N LEU A 198 -6.55 -21.31 18.33
CA LEU A 198 -6.03 -19.94 18.43
C LEU A 198 -6.96 -18.96 19.15
N PHE A 199 -8.24 -19.30 19.34
CA PHE A 199 -9.25 -18.37 19.88
C PHE A 199 -9.67 -18.67 21.33
N GLU A 200 -9.22 -19.78 21.91
CA GLU A 200 -9.56 -20.16 23.30
C GLU A 200 -8.64 -19.50 24.35
N LYS A 201 -7.62 -18.73 23.94
CA LYS A 201 -6.66 -18.07 24.85
C LYS A 201 -6.98 -16.61 25.21
N HIS A 202 -8.10 -16.06 24.73
CA HIS A 202 -8.48 -14.65 24.94
C HIS A 202 -9.94 -14.46 25.42
N GLN A 203 -10.49 -15.44 26.13
CA GLN A 203 -11.56 -15.19 27.12
C GLN A 203 -10.91 -14.98 28.48
#